data_AF-A0A7X7KG24-F1
#
_entry.id   AF-A0A7X7KG24-F1
#
_cell.length_a   1.000
_cell.length_b   1.000
_cell.length_c   1.000
_cell.angle_alpha   90.00
_cell.angle_beta   90.00
_cell.angle_gamma   90.00
#
_symmetry.space_group_name_H-M   'P 1'
#
loop_
_entity.id
_entity.type
_entity.pdbx_description
1 polymer ?
#
loop_
_entity_poly.entity_id
_entity_poly.type
_entity_poly.pdbx_seq_one_letter_code
_entity_poly.pdbx_strand_id
1 'polypeptide(L)' 'MILSWYEQKAVAILLTLLYLGIKNIRLGPTLPAFITPPVLKLLVEKFNIAPTTTPEGDLKAILG' A
#
# COMPACT_ATOMS: atom_id res chain seq x y z
N MET A 1 -5.45 -3.41 -5.45
CA MET A 1 -6.25 -2.25 -4.99
C MET A 1 -5.36 -1.03 -4.97
N ILE A 2 -5.84 0.14 -5.42
CA ILE A 2 -5.13 1.42 -5.25
C ILE A 2 -5.72 2.14 -4.04
N LEU A 3 -4.88 2.52 -3.07
CA LEU A 3 -5.30 3.20 -1.84
C LEU A 3 -4.51 4.50 -1.70
N SER A 4 -5.21 5.63 -1.80
CA SER A 4 -4.66 6.93 -1.46
C SER A 4 -4.73 7.17 0.04
N TRP A 5 -3.75 7.91 0.57
CA TRP A 5 -3.74 8.32 1.97
C TRP A 5 -3.24 9.77 2.11
N TYR A 6 -3.57 10.38 3.24
CA TYR A 6 -3.08 11.72 3.60
C TYR A 6 -2.87 11.84 5.11
N GLU A 7 -3.84 11.36 5.90
CA GLU A 7 -3.84 11.51 7.36
C GLU A 7 -3.93 10.15 8.08
N GLN A 8 -3.93 10.20 9.42
CA GLN A 8 -3.82 9.05 10.31
C GLN A 8 -5.03 8.11 10.29
N LYS A 9 -6.25 8.57 9.96
CA LYS A 9 -7.40 7.68 9.80
C LYS A 9 -7.22 6.78 8.59
N ALA A 10 -6.61 7.24 7.50
CA ALA A 10 -6.23 6.38 6.37
C ALA A 10 -5.22 5.29 6.80
N VAL A 11 -4.33 5.57 7.75
CA VAL A 11 -3.43 4.56 8.34
C VAL A 11 -4.24 3.51 9.12
N ALA A 12 -5.24 3.92 9.90
CA ALA A 12 -6.13 2.98 10.59
C ALA A 12 -6.92 2.08 9.62
N ILE A 13 -7.38 2.64 8.49
CA ILE A 13 -8.01 1.86 7.42
C ILE A 13 -7.01 0.86 6.83
N LEU A 14 -5.79 1.29 6.51
CA LEU A 14 -4.75 0.39 6.01
C LEU A 14 -4.50 -0.77 6.97
N LEU A 15 -4.33 -0.49 8.27
CA LEU A 15 -4.13 -1.54 9.28
C LEU A 15 -5.31 -2.51 9.37
N THR A 16 -6.54 -2.01 9.27
CA THR A 16 -7.75 -2.85 9.23
C THR A 16 -7.73 -3.77 8.01
N LEU A 17 -7.39 -3.25 6.82
CA LEU A 17 -7.30 -4.05 5.60
C LEU A 17 -6.21 -5.13 5.71
N LEU A 18 -5.05 -4.80 6.28
CA LEU A 18 -3.98 -5.76 6.54
C LEU A 18 -4.43 -6.85 7.54
N TYR A 19 -5.14 -6.48 8.60
CA TYR A 19 -5.71 -7.42 9.56
C TYR A 19 -6.71 -8.39 8.91
N LEU A 20 -7.55 -7.89 8.01
CA LEU A 20 -8.50 -8.70 7.23
C LEU A 20 -7.81 -9.57 6.15
N GLY A 21 -6.48 -9.52 6.04
CA GLY A 21 -5.71 -10.33 5.11
C GLY A 21 -5.73 -9.82 3.67
N ILE A 22 -6.14 -8.57 3.43
CA ILE A 22 -6.10 -7.96 2.10
C ILE A 22 -4.65 -7.75 1.68
N LYS A 23 -4.32 -8.17 0.45
CA LYS A 23 -2.99 -8.09 -0.16
C LYS A 23 -3.02 -7.29 -1.46
N ASN A 24 -1.84 -7.03 -2.03
CA ASN A 24 -1.68 -6.35 -3.31
C ASN A 24 -2.25 -4.91 -3.29
N ILE A 25 -1.97 -4.20 -2.20
CA ILE A 25 -2.34 -2.79 -2.02
C ILE A 25 -1.22 -1.92 -2.59
N ARG A 26 -1.58 -1.04 -3.54
CA ARG A 26 -0.73 0.05 -4.02
C ARG A 26 -1.01 1.28 -3.16
N LEU A 27 -0.04 1.71 -2.37
CA LEU A 27 -0.17 2.82 -1.43
C LEU A 27 0.52 4.08 -1.97
N GLY A 28 -0.19 5.21 -2.01
CA GLY A 28 0.34 6.45 -2.58
C GLY A 28 -0.41 7.72 -2.17
N PRO A 29 0.04 8.91 -2.61
CA PRO A 29 1.03 9.13 -3.67
C PRO A 29 2.49 8.87 -3.24
N THR A 30 2.78 8.93 -1.95
CA THR A 30 4.08 8.58 -1.37
C THR A 30 3.89 7.54 -0.26
N LEU A 31 4.95 6.80 0.07
CA LEU A 31 4.92 5.95 1.26
C LEU A 31 5.00 6.83 2.51
N PRO A 32 4.27 6.48 3.60
CA PRO A 32 4.38 7.22 4.85
C PRO A 32 5.81 7.26 5.39
N ALA A 33 6.29 8.46 5.73
CA ALA A 33 7.66 8.69 6.19
C ALA A 33 8.01 7.95 7.49
N PHE A 34 7.00 7.55 8.27
CA PHE A 34 7.19 6.77 9.49
C PHE A 34 7.44 5.27 9.25
N ILE A 35 7.31 4.79 8.00
CA ILE A 35 7.63 3.40 7.65
C ILE A 35 9.13 3.27 7.43
N THR A 36 9.79 2.55 8.32
CA THR A 36 11.22 2.26 8.22
C THR A 36 11.49 1.12 7.23
N PRO A 37 12.73 0.97 6.70
CA PRO A 37 13.04 -0.11 5.76
C PRO A 37 12.75 -1.53 6.25
N PRO A 38 13.01 -1.90 7.53
CA PRO A 38 12.62 -3.22 8.04
C PRO A 38 11.11 -3.45 8.06
N VAL A 39 10.33 -2.42 8.42
CA VAL A 39 8.87 -2.49 8.41
C VAL A 39 8.36 -2.57 6.98
N LEU A 40 8.91 -1.80 6.05
CA LEU A 40 8.55 -1.86 4.64
C LEU A 40 8.81 -3.26 4.08
N LYS A 41 9.96 -3.86 4.38
CA LYS A 41 10.30 -5.23 3.96
C LYS A 41 9.25 -6.24 4.44
N LEU A 42 8.85 -6.16 5.72
CA LEU A 42 7.79 -7.01 6.27
C LEU A 42 6.45 -6.83 5.52
N LEU A 43 6.07 -5.58 5.23
CA LEU A 43 4.83 -5.26 4.52
C LEU A 43 4.84 -5.78 3.08
N VAL A 44 5.97 -5.69 2.39
CA VAL A 44 6.17 -6.26 1.05
C VAL A 44 6.06 -7.79 1.11
N GLU A 45 6.81 -8.45 2.01
CA GLU A 45 6.87 -9.91 2.09
C GLU A 45 5.53 -10.54 2.49
N LYS A 46 4.80 -9.94 3.45
CA LYS A 46 3.57 -10.53 3.98
C LYS A 46 2.31 -10.16 3.19
N PHE A 47 2.25 -8.92 2.71
CA PHE A 47 1.01 -8.35 2.15
C PHE A 47 1.15 -7.90 0.70
N ASN A 48 2.34 -7.99 0.11
CA ASN A 48 2.64 -7.47 -1.22
C ASN A 48 2.22 -5.99 -1.37
N ILE A 49 2.51 -5.19 -0.34
CA ILE A 49 2.39 -3.72 -0.44
C ILE A 49 3.41 -3.22 -1.45
N ALA A 50 2.99 -2.29 -2.30
CA ALA A 50 3.87 -1.60 -3.22
C ALA A 50 3.48 -0.11 -3.33
N PRO A 51 4.39 0.78 -3.72
CA PRO A 51 4.03 2.15 -4.06
C PRO A 51 3.15 2.20 -5.32
N THR A 52 2.35 3.26 -5.44
CA THR A 52 1.77 3.66 -6.74
C THR A 52 2.87 4.11 -7.70
N THR A 53 2.64 3.94 -9.00
CA THR A 53 3.59 4.31 -10.06
C THR A 53 2.99 5.37 -10.98
N THR A 54 2.86 5.10 -12.28
CA THR A 54 2.06 5.92 -13.20
C THR A 54 0.65 5.36 -13.30
N PRO A 55 -0.36 6.18 -13.65
CA PRO A 55 -1.73 5.69 -13.86
C PRO A 55 -1.79 4.49 -14.81
N GLU A 56 -1.07 4.54 -15.93
CA GLU A 56 -1.04 3.46 -16.93
C GLU A 56 -0.37 2.19 -16.38
N GLY A 57 0.73 2.36 -15.63
CA GLY A 57 1.46 1.26 -15.02
C GLY A 57 0.64 0.55 -13.95
N ASP A 58 -0.03 1.32 -13.09
CA ASP A 58 -0.87 0.79 -12.03
C ASP A 58 -2.14 0.14 -12.59
N LEU A 59 -2.78 0.72 -13.60
CA LEU A 59 -3.93 0.11 -14.29
C LEU A 59 -3.56 -1.23 -14.93
N LYS A 60 -2.43 -1.29 -15.63
CA LYS A 60 -1.92 -2.54 -16.22
C LYS A 60 -1.65 -3.59 -15.14
N ALA A 61 -1.10 -3.19 -13.99
CA ALA A 61 -0.77 -4.11 -12.91
C ALA A 61 -2.00 -4.66 -12.15
N ILE A 62 -3.15 -3.97 -12.19
CA ILE A 62 -4.36 -4.39 -11.45
C ILE A 62 -5.46 -4.98 -12.33
N LEU A 63 -5.46 -4.72 -13.63
CA LEU A 63 -6.47 -5.22 -14.58
C LEU A 63 -5.94 -6.25 -15.59
N GLY A 64 -4.61 -6.39 -15.70
CA GLY A 64 -3.93 -7.30 -16.63
C GLY A 64 -3.89 -8.74 -16.15
#